data_AF-A0A960RIA9-F1
#
_entry.id   AF-A0A960RIA9-F1
#
_cell.length_a   1.000
_cell.length_b   1.000
_cell.length_c   1.000
_cell.angle_alpha   90.00
_cell.angle_beta   90.00
_cell.angle_gamma   90.00
#
_symmetry.space_group_name_H-M   'P 1'
#
loop_
_entity.id
_entity.type
_entity.pdbx_description
1 polymer ?
#
loop_
_entity_poly.entity_id
_entity_poly.type
_entity_poly.pdbx_seq_one_letter_code
_entity_poly.pdbx_strand_id
1 'polypeptide(L)'
;MMLTPLERTGLPSICRRTAAANNRPGAGRRRTSHARFAVLLLVLSFSALLLPTQASVERVDAIAGWPVLEGGRVMPLDSYARLKLLQYSGKSTYEGQSALHWLARAVFTPDAVQGDRIFMVNHPEVAEAVGLAPGDRRRFSYAELHPGLATLFELARNAYNTPEAEREPIDKELLRVYYNLDDFTRLLQTFRFAVPHPDFAVGVEANRQKLGLDPAGGDATFLDIYFRAAGFAPEIDRISKKEPATWTDEERELFALSSSLFQWSQMHRDLPITLLPMVGHDQEQWLSPWDLLSMRLGVDRYQVELNAMKDLVTAYQDGSQLAFDQAARLIERSLVAKAKPSRGIDNLQLETNYNRFQLFYRSEILYGLAFLLSLLAILSGNRWLRYGALALVLAAVLPHTVGIVWRMIIMGRPPMTNLYSTFLFVSWVCVVLGLLVEWMQKNALGSLLASFCGLFMLMFSARYVLQGDSLGVVVAVLNSNFWLSTHVVTVTIGYAGLMAAGIAGHVYLLQALRHPPENKNLRGTARAVYGLLAFGLIFAFLGTMLGGVWADQSWGRFWGWDPK
;
A
#
# COMPACT_ATOMS: atom_id res chain seq x y z
N MET A 1 8.49 -49.73 -41.30
CA MET A 1 8.87 -50.65 -42.40
C MET A 1 7.87 -50.42 -43.53
N MET A 2 8.35 -50.01 -44.72
CA MET A 2 7.67 -49.91 -46.04
C MET A 2 6.52 -48.87 -46.17
N LEU A 3 6.65 -47.77 -46.92
CA LEU A 3 6.72 -47.57 -48.39
C LEU A 3 5.37 -47.81 -49.14
N THR A 4 4.68 -46.71 -49.51
CA THR A 4 4.13 -46.24 -50.84
C THR A 4 3.80 -47.24 -51.99
N PRO A 5 3.18 -46.89 -53.16
CA PRO A 5 2.41 -45.69 -53.67
C PRO A 5 1.23 -46.00 -54.67
N LEU A 6 0.79 -44.96 -55.43
CA LEU A 6 0.18 -44.90 -56.80
C LEU A 6 -1.37 -44.71 -56.84
N GLU A 7 -2.02 -43.92 -57.72
CA GLU A 7 -1.64 -43.35 -59.03
C GLU A 7 -2.56 -42.18 -59.49
N ARG A 8 -2.25 -41.59 -60.65
CA ARG A 8 -2.62 -40.29 -61.23
C ARG A 8 -3.82 -40.31 -62.21
N THR A 9 -4.16 -39.09 -62.68
CA THR A 9 -4.66 -38.64 -64.02
C THR A 9 -6.07 -38.04 -63.99
N GLY A 10 -6.44 -36.95 -64.68
CA GLY A 10 -5.77 -36.04 -65.62
C GLY A 10 -6.74 -34.88 -65.97
N LEU A 11 -6.18 -33.73 -66.35
CA LEU A 11 -6.88 -32.54 -66.90
C LEU A 11 -7.37 -32.80 -68.35
N PRO A 12 -8.27 -31.98 -68.91
CA PRO A 12 -7.78 -30.87 -69.74
C PRO A 12 -8.58 -29.55 -69.67
N SER A 13 -7.84 -28.49 -69.99
CA SER A 13 -8.21 -27.10 -70.28
C SER A 13 -9.14 -26.93 -71.50
N ILE A 14 -9.93 -25.84 -71.55
CA ILE A 14 -10.16 -25.00 -72.75
C ILE A 14 -10.50 -23.57 -72.32
N CYS A 15 -9.86 -22.62 -73.02
CA CYS A 15 -9.97 -21.18 -72.90
C CYS A 15 -10.79 -20.63 -74.07
N ARG A 16 -11.64 -19.60 -73.87
CA ARG A 16 -11.96 -18.61 -74.93
C ARG A 16 -12.56 -17.31 -74.36
N ARG A 17 -11.96 -16.20 -74.78
CA ARG A 17 -12.38 -14.80 -74.61
C ARG A 17 -13.55 -14.44 -75.54
N THR A 18 -14.37 -13.46 -75.15
CA THR A 18 -14.89 -12.39 -76.04
C THR A 18 -15.42 -11.20 -75.22
N ALA A 19 -15.48 -10.04 -75.86
CA ALA A 19 -15.41 -8.69 -75.32
C ALA A 19 -16.77 -7.97 -75.11
N ALA A 20 -16.72 -6.94 -74.25
CA ALA A 20 -17.44 -5.66 -74.20
C ALA A 20 -18.85 -5.48 -74.84
N ALA A 21 -19.80 -4.91 -74.06
CA ALA A 21 -20.49 -3.64 -74.34
C ALA A 21 -21.55 -3.28 -73.26
N ASN A 22 -21.75 -1.97 -73.08
CA ASN A 22 -22.66 -1.24 -72.17
C ASN A 22 -24.14 -1.68 -72.18
N ASN A 23 -24.80 -1.62 -71.00
CA ASN A 23 -25.90 -0.68 -70.71
C ASN A 23 -26.56 -0.93 -69.32
N ARG A 24 -26.73 0.15 -68.54
CA ARG A 24 -27.76 0.31 -67.47
C ARG A 24 -29.08 0.75 -68.15
N PRO A 25 -30.29 0.66 -67.55
CA PRO A 25 -30.60 0.95 -66.14
C PRO A 25 -31.74 0.13 -65.48
N GLY A 26 -31.98 0.36 -64.18
CA GLY A 26 -33.21 -0.10 -63.51
C GLY A 26 -33.10 -0.21 -61.99
N ALA A 27 -33.40 0.88 -61.26
CA ALA A 27 -33.49 0.91 -59.81
C ALA A 27 -34.83 0.35 -59.30
N GLY A 28 -34.80 -0.49 -58.25
CA GLY A 28 -36.00 -1.03 -57.63
C GLY A 28 -35.76 -1.75 -56.29
N ARG A 29 -35.90 -1.01 -55.19
CA ARG A 29 -36.42 -1.44 -53.87
C ARG A 29 -35.75 -2.63 -53.12
N ARG A 30 -34.78 -2.30 -52.24
CA ARG A 30 -34.52 -3.02 -50.99
C ARG A 30 -34.23 -2.01 -49.88
N ARG A 31 -35.25 -1.63 -49.11
CA ARG A 31 -35.12 -0.65 -48.01
C ARG A 31 -36.01 -1.05 -46.82
N THR A 32 -35.79 -2.22 -46.23
CA THR A 32 -36.51 -2.65 -45.01
C THR A 32 -35.67 -3.46 -44.00
N SER A 33 -34.42 -3.87 -44.29
CA SER A 33 -33.60 -4.61 -43.30
C SER A 33 -32.80 -3.69 -42.37
N HIS A 34 -32.29 -2.55 -42.85
CA HIS A 34 -31.44 -1.66 -42.05
C HIS A 34 -32.20 -0.92 -40.95
N ALA A 35 -33.49 -0.64 -41.13
CA ALA A 35 -34.30 0.05 -40.11
C ALA A 35 -34.56 -0.85 -38.88
N ARG A 36 -34.78 -2.16 -39.08
CA ARG A 36 -34.97 -3.12 -37.98
C ARG A 36 -33.67 -3.36 -37.20
N PHE A 37 -32.53 -3.38 -37.90
CA PHE A 37 -31.22 -3.55 -37.27
C PHE A 37 -30.80 -2.29 -36.48
N ALA A 38 -31.10 -1.10 -37.02
CA ALA A 38 -30.87 0.16 -36.32
C ALA A 38 -31.76 0.31 -35.07
N VAL A 39 -33.02 -0.10 -35.13
CA VAL A 39 -33.92 -0.10 -33.96
C VAL A 39 -33.48 -1.13 -32.92
N LEU A 40 -33.02 -2.32 -33.32
CA LEU A 40 -32.50 -3.32 -32.38
C LEU A 40 -31.23 -2.83 -31.67
N LEU A 41 -30.32 -2.17 -32.40
CA LEU A 41 -29.13 -1.55 -31.81
C LEU A 41 -29.49 -0.38 -30.90
N LEU A 42 -30.49 0.44 -31.26
CA LEU A 42 -30.97 1.54 -30.40
C LEU A 42 -31.64 1.01 -29.14
N VAL A 43 -32.45 -0.05 -29.24
CA VAL A 43 -33.08 -0.71 -28.09
C VAL A 43 -32.03 -1.39 -27.21
N LEU A 44 -31.01 -2.05 -27.78
CA LEU A 44 -29.89 -2.65 -27.03
C LEU A 44 -29.01 -1.60 -26.34
N SER A 45 -28.78 -0.45 -27.00
CA SER A 45 -28.06 0.69 -26.44
C SER A 45 -28.87 1.37 -25.33
N PHE A 46 -30.20 1.47 -25.50
CA PHE A 46 -31.09 2.08 -24.50
C PHE A 46 -31.34 1.14 -23.32
N SER A 47 -31.37 -0.18 -23.54
CA SER A 47 -31.43 -1.17 -22.44
C SER A 47 -30.11 -1.26 -21.67
N ALA A 48 -28.97 -0.99 -22.30
CA ALA A 48 -27.68 -0.86 -21.60
C ALA A 48 -27.61 0.43 -20.75
N LEU A 49 -28.38 1.48 -21.09
CA LEU A 49 -28.56 2.69 -20.29
C LEU A 49 -29.60 2.55 -19.15
N LEU A 50 -30.43 1.49 -19.19
CA LEU A 50 -31.49 1.21 -18.21
C LEU A 50 -31.13 0.08 -17.24
N LEU A 51 -29.93 -0.51 -17.35
CA LEU A 51 -29.38 -1.26 -16.23
C LEU A 51 -29.09 -0.24 -15.14
N PRO A 52 -29.72 -0.32 -13.94
CA PRO A 52 -29.28 0.47 -12.82
C PRO A 52 -27.83 0.03 -12.56
N THR A 53 -26.86 0.85 -12.98
CA THR A 53 -25.56 0.83 -12.33
C THR A 53 -25.87 1.07 -10.87
N GLN A 54 -25.70 0.06 -10.02
CA GLN A 54 -25.74 0.28 -8.58
C GLN A 54 -24.88 1.50 -8.32
N ALA A 55 -25.49 2.56 -7.79
CA ALA A 55 -24.73 3.72 -7.39
C ALA A 55 -23.64 3.21 -6.46
N SER A 56 -22.39 3.51 -6.78
CA SER A 56 -21.24 3.12 -5.97
C SER A 56 -20.45 4.38 -5.68
N VAL A 57 -19.94 4.51 -4.47
CA VAL A 57 -19.02 5.59 -4.13
C VAL A 57 -17.76 5.44 -4.98
N GLU A 58 -17.57 6.33 -5.94
CA GLU A 58 -16.46 6.29 -6.89
C GLU A 58 -15.15 6.75 -6.25
N ARG A 59 -15.22 7.68 -5.29
CA ARG A 59 -14.05 8.28 -4.66
C ARG A 59 -14.08 8.10 -3.16
N VAL A 60 -12.96 7.60 -2.63
CA VAL A 60 -12.75 7.43 -1.18
C VAL A 60 -11.69 8.39 -0.62
N ASP A 61 -11.27 9.39 -1.40
CA ASP A 61 -10.21 10.33 -0.98
C ASP A 61 -10.58 11.11 0.29
N ALA A 62 -11.87 11.25 0.61
CA ALA A 62 -12.36 11.93 1.80
C ALA A 62 -11.94 11.26 3.11
N ILE A 63 -11.61 9.96 3.10
CA ILE A 63 -11.10 9.24 4.28
C ILE A 63 -9.56 9.13 4.29
N ALA A 64 -8.87 9.60 3.25
CA ALA A 64 -7.42 9.40 3.09
C ALA A 64 -6.61 10.00 4.25
N GLY A 65 -7.01 11.17 4.74
CA GLY A 65 -6.32 11.93 5.78
C GLY A 65 -6.62 11.49 7.22
N TRP A 66 -7.50 10.50 7.41
CA TRP A 66 -7.87 10.06 8.76
C TRP A 66 -6.65 9.60 9.56
N PRO A 67 -6.46 10.09 10.80
CA PRO A 67 -5.32 9.70 11.61
C PRO A 67 -5.50 8.27 12.15
N VAL A 68 -4.50 7.43 11.94
CA VAL A 68 -4.43 6.06 12.47
C VAL A 68 -3.12 5.89 13.23
N LEU A 69 -3.17 5.35 14.45
CA LEU A 69 -1.95 4.96 15.17
C LEU A 69 -1.53 3.54 14.76
N GLU A 70 -0.36 3.41 14.13
CA GLU A 70 0.22 2.13 13.73
C GLU A 70 1.74 2.16 13.98
N GLY A 71 2.31 1.09 14.54
CA GLY A 71 3.76 0.99 14.75
C GLY A 71 4.35 2.10 15.63
N GLY A 72 3.55 2.70 16.52
CA GLY A 72 3.96 3.77 17.44
C GLY A 72 3.93 5.19 16.86
N ARG A 73 3.42 5.41 15.64
CA ARG A 73 3.28 6.71 14.99
C ARG A 73 1.87 6.92 14.46
N VAL A 74 1.39 8.17 14.46
CA VAL A 74 0.13 8.52 13.78
C VAL A 74 0.42 8.78 12.30
N MET A 75 -0.31 8.10 11.43
CA MET A 75 -0.18 8.17 9.97
C MET A 75 -1.55 8.33 9.32
N PRO A 76 -1.64 8.84 8.07
CA PRO A 76 -2.91 8.91 7.37
C PRO A 76 -3.41 7.51 6.99
N LEU A 77 -4.72 7.33 6.92
CA LEU A 77 -5.36 6.07 6.53
C LEU A 77 -4.94 5.61 5.11
N ASP A 78 -4.58 6.52 4.20
CA ASP A 78 -3.96 6.17 2.91
C ASP A 78 -2.64 5.40 3.09
N SER A 79 -1.76 5.85 4.00
CA SER A 79 -0.51 5.13 4.30
C SER A 79 -0.82 3.76 4.91
N TYR A 80 -1.70 3.72 5.91
CA TYR A 80 -2.11 2.46 6.55
C TYR A 80 -2.65 1.45 5.53
N ALA A 81 -3.55 1.89 4.63
CA ALA A 81 -4.11 1.05 3.58
C ALA A 81 -3.03 0.47 2.66
N ARG A 82 -2.04 1.28 2.25
CA ARG A 82 -0.91 0.83 1.43
C ARG A 82 -0.09 -0.21 2.17
N LEU A 83 0.17 -0.03 3.46
CA LEU A 83 0.94 -0.97 4.27
C LEU A 83 0.23 -2.32 4.35
N LYS A 84 -1.07 -2.34 4.67
CA LYS A 84 -1.85 -3.59 4.76
C LYS A 84 -1.94 -4.31 3.43
N LEU A 85 -2.25 -3.61 2.34
CA LEU A 85 -2.31 -4.25 1.02
C LEU A 85 -0.94 -4.78 0.58
N LEU A 86 0.15 -4.06 0.88
CA LEU A 86 1.50 -4.52 0.59
C LEU A 86 1.89 -5.74 1.43
N GLN A 87 1.56 -5.74 2.72
CA GLN A 87 1.78 -6.86 3.65
C GLN A 87 1.08 -8.14 3.17
N TYR A 88 -0.16 -8.01 2.69
CA TYR A 88 -0.93 -9.17 2.22
C TYR A 88 -0.49 -9.63 0.83
N SER A 89 -0.38 -8.69 -0.12
CA SER A 89 -0.33 -8.98 -1.56
C SER A 89 1.00 -8.69 -2.26
N GLY A 90 1.93 -8.02 -1.56
CA GLY A 90 3.17 -7.52 -2.15
C GLY A 90 2.95 -6.47 -3.23
N LYS A 91 1.74 -5.88 -3.30
CA LYS A 91 1.37 -4.82 -4.24
C LYS A 91 0.81 -3.61 -3.51
N SER A 92 0.93 -2.44 -4.13
CA SER A 92 0.37 -1.18 -3.63
C SER A 92 -0.98 -0.80 -4.26
N THR A 93 -1.48 -1.64 -5.17
CA THR A 93 -2.78 -1.51 -5.86
C THR A 93 -3.41 -2.87 -6.08
N TYR A 94 -4.74 -2.90 -6.18
CA TYR A 94 -5.53 -4.11 -6.46
C TYR A 94 -6.49 -3.82 -7.62
N GLU A 95 -6.45 -4.64 -8.67
CA GLU A 95 -7.31 -4.50 -9.87
C GLU A 95 -7.35 -3.08 -10.48
N GLY A 96 -6.22 -2.36 -10.43
CA GLY A 96 -6.13 -0.99 -10.94
C GLY A 96 -6.65 0.09 -9.98
N GLN A 97 -7.23 -0.29 -8.84
CA GLN A 97 -7.68 0.60 -7.78
C GLN A 97 -6.59 0.84 -6.73
N SER A 98 -6.69 1.96 -6.02
CA SER A 98 -5.77 2.29 -4.93
C SER A 98 -5.95 1.37 -3.72
N ALA A 99 -4.91 1.24 -2.89
CA ALA A 99 -5.00 0.49 -1.64
C ALA A 99 -6.09 1.03 -0.71
N LEU A 100 -6.30 2.35 -0.68
CA LEU A 100 -7.37 2.97 0.10
C LEU A 100 -8.76 2.55 -0.38
N HIS A 101 -8.96 2.43 -1.69
CA HIS A 101 -10.23 1.96 -2.26
C HIS A 101 -10.48 0.48 -1.93
N TRP A 102 -9.45 -0.36 -2.02
CA TRP A 102 -9.53 -1.75 -1.55
C TRP A 102 -9.83 -1.83 -0.05
N LEU A 103 -9.18 -1.01 0.78
CA LEU A 103 -9.43 -0.98 2.22
C LEU A 103 -10.87 -0.57 2.53
N ALA A 104 -11.39 0.46 1.87
CA ALA A 104 -12.78 0.90 2.01
C ALA A 104 -13.77 -0.23 1.70
N ARG A 105 -13.55 -0.98 0.60
CA ARG A 105 -14.33 -2.19 0.29
C ARG A 105 -14.22 -3.22 1.42
N ALA A 106 -13.01 -3.47 1.91
CA ALA A 106 -12.78 -4.49 2.93
C ALA A 106 -13.48 -4.17 4.26
N VAL A 107 -13.51 -2.90 4.68
CA VAL A 107 -14.06 -2.54 5.99
C VAL A 107 -15.53 -2.12 5.95
N PHE A 108 -16.04 -1.60 4.83
CA PHE A 108 -17.45 -1.18 4.69
C PHE A 108 -18.34 -2.23 4.01
N THR A 109 -17.74 -3.14 3.24
CA THR A 109 -18.42 -4.26 2.56
C THR A 109 -17.61 -5.55 2.72
N PRO A 110 -17.39 -6.05 3.95
CA PRO A 110 -16.45 -7.15 4.22
C PRO A 110 -16.78 -8.45 3.50
N ASP A 111 -18.05 -8.68 3.19
CA ASP A 111 -18.52 -9.87 2.46
C ASP A 111 -18.10 -9.82 0.97
N ALA A 112 -17.85 -8.63 0.41
CA ALA A 112 -17.50 -8.42 -1.00
C ALA A 112 -16.02 -8.64 -1.33
N VAL A 113 -15.14 -8.78 -0.33
CA VAL A 113 -13.67 -8.93 -0.52
C VAL A 113 -13.17 -10.36 -0.26
N GLN A 114 -14.05 -11.28 0.12
CA GLN A 114 -13.70 -12.68 0.42
C GLN A 114 -13.04 -13.39 -0.77
N GLY A 115 -13.44 -13.01 -1.99
CA GLY A 115 -12.90 -13.52 -3.25
C GLY A 115 -11.63 -12.82 -3.74
N ASP A 116 -11.18 -11.75 -3.08
CA ASP A 116 -10.04 -10.97 -3.55
C ASP A 116 -8.74 -11.77 -3.38
N ARG A 117 -7.99 -11.96 -4.47
CA ARG A 117 -6.75 -12.77 -4.47
C ARG A 117 -5.55 -11.98 -4.01
N ILE A 118 -5.53 -11.66 -2.72
CA ILE A 118 -4.51 -10.80 -2.11
C ILE A 118 -3.50 -11.57 -1.26
N PHE A 119 -3.75 -12.80 -0.83
CA PHE A 119 -2.83 -13.50 0.08
C PHE A 119 -1.70 -14.18 -0.67
N MET A 120 -0.47 -13.71 -0.44
CA MET A 120 0.72 -14.36 -0.97
C MET A 120 1.05 -15.64 -0.20
N VAL A 121 1.18 -16.76 -0.91
CA VAL A 121 1.78 -18.01 -0.42
C VAL A 121 2.95 -18.33 -1.34
N ASN A 122 4.18 -18.15 -0.84
CA ASN A 122 5.41 -18.23 -1.61
C ASN A 122 6.09 -19.60 -1.52
N HIS A 123 5.70 -20.42 -0.54
CA HIS A 123 6.25 -21.76 -0.34
C HIS A 123 5.26 -22.83 -0.83
N PRO A 124 5.62 -23.66 -1.83
CA PRO A 124 4.71 -24.68 -2.39
C PRO A 124 4.15 -25.65 -1.34
N GLU A 125 4.99 -26.11 -0.40
CA GLU A 125 4.56 -27.03 0.65
C GLU A 125 3.55 -26.39 1.62
N VAL A 126 3.62 -25.08 1.85
CA VAL A 126 2.61 -24.37 2.66
C VAL A 126 1.27 -24.36 1.93
N ALA A 127 1.28 -24.14 0.61
CA ALA A 127 0.06 -24.18 -0.18
C ALA A 127 -0.57 -25.59 -0.18
N GLU A 128 0.25 -26.62 -0.35
CA GLU A 128 -0.20 -28.02 -0.30
C GLU A 128 -0.74 -28.41 1.09
N ALA A 129 -0.06 -28.01 2.16
CA ALA A 129 -0.46 -28.30 3.53
C ALA A 129 -1.83 -27.69 3.90
N VAL A 130 -2.20 -26.56 3.30
CA VAL A 130 -3.52 -25.93 3.50
C VAL A 130 -4.55 -26.33 2.44
N GLY A 131 -4.25 -27.37 1.64
CA GLY A 131 -5.20 -27.96 0.68
C GLY A 131 -5.39 -27.16 -0.61
N LEU A 132 -4.46 -26.27 -0.95
CA LEU A 132 -4.50 -25.55 -2.22
C LEU A 132 -3.92 -26.40 -3.35
N ALA A 133 -4.53 -26.28 -4.54
CA ALA A 133 -4.05 -26.99 -5.71
C ALA A 133 -2.61 -26.58 -6.07
N PRO A 134 -1.71 -27.54 -6.32
CA PRO A 134 -0.36 -27.26 -6.78
C PRO A 134 -0.43 -26.52 -8.12
N GLY A 135 0.21 -25.36 -8.22
CA GLY A 135 0.24 -24.56 -9.44
C GLY A 135 1.13 -23.33 -9.32
N ASP A 136 1.39 -22.67 -10.45
CA ASP A 136 2.29 -21.51 -10.54
C ASP A 136 1.75 -20.24 -9.83
N ARG A 137 0.50 -20.30 -9.35
CA ARG A 137 -0.16 -19.15 -8.73
C ARG A 137 0.33 -18.96 -7.30
N ARG A 138 0.83 -17.76 -7.01
CA ARG A 138 1.32 -17.37 -5.66
C ARG A 138 0.34 -16.53 -4.84
N ARG A 139 -0.84 -16.20 -5.38
CA ARG A 139 -1.86 -15.37 -4.70
C ARG A 139 -3.21 -16.06 -4.65
N PHE A 140 -3.77 -16.13 -3.45
CA PHE A 140 -5.02 -16.81 -3.13
C PHE A 140 -5.98 -15.84 -2.44
N SER A 141 -7.27 -16.12 -2.54
CA SER A 141 -8.28 -15.38 -1.78
C SER A 141 -8.50 -15.97 -0.39
N TYR A 142 -9.13 -15.20 0.49
CA TYR A 142 -9.54 -15.72 1.79
C TYR A 142 -10.47 -16.93 1.62
N ALA A 143 -11.44 -16.85 0.71
CA ALA A 143 -12.36 -17.95 0.43
C ALA A 143 -11.65 -19.24 -0.02
N GLU A 144 -10.54 -19.12 -0.76
CA GLU A 144 -9.72 -20.27 -1.18
C GLU A 144 -8.90 -20.85 -0.02
N LEU A 145 -8.44 -20.02 0.91
CA LEU A 145 -7.65 -20.42 2.08
C LEU A 145 -8.52 -20.91 3.24
N HIS A 146 -9.79 -20.49 3.29
CA HIS A 146 -10.71 -20.74 4.39
C HIS A 146 -10.82 -22.22 4.79
N PRO A 147 -10.96 -23.20 3.86
CA PRO A 147 -11.04 -24.62 4.20
C PRO A 147 -9.79 -25.16 4.91
N GLY A 148 -8.61 -24.57 4.64
CA GLY A 148 -7.32 -24.98 5.20
C GLY A 148 -6.91 -24.24 6.47
N LEU A 149 -7.73 -23.31 6.98
CA LEU A 149 -7.36 -22.45 8.11
C LEU A 149 -7.08 -23.22 9.41
N ALA A 150 -7.86 -24.26 9.69
CA ALA A 150 -7.64 -25.08 10.90
C ALA A 150 -6.26 -25.77 10.86
N THR A 151 -5.89 -26.31 9.70
CA THR A 151 -4.57 -26.91 9.49
C THR A 151 -3.46 -25.86 9.57
N LEU A 152 -3.66 -24.71 8.93
CA LEU A 152 -2.71 -23.59 8.98
C LEU A 152 -2.47 -23.15 10.42
N PHE A 153 -3.52 -23.02 11.24
CA PHE A 153 -3.42 -22.63 12.64
C PHE A 153 -2.58 -23.62 13.45
N GLU A 154 -2.85 -24.92 13.32
CA GLU A 154 -2.08 -25.95 14.03
C GLU A 154 -0.60 -25.95 13.61
N LEU A 155 -0.31 -25.83 12.31
CA LEU A 155 1.05 -25.75 11.80
C LEU A 155 1.77 -24.47 12.25
N ALA A 156 1.09 -23.32 12.19
CA ALA A 156 1.63 -22.05 12.65
C ALA A 156 1.88 -22.05 14.17
N ARG A 157 1.01 -22.69 14.97
CA ARG A 157 1.22 -22.85 16.42
C ARG A 157 2.49 -23.66 16.71
N ASN A 158 2.71 -24.74 15.97
CA ASN A 158 3.93 -25.54 16.11
C ASN A 158 5.17 -24.72 15.73
N ALA A 159 5.13 -24.02 14.60
CA ALA A 159 6.20 -23.13 14.15
C ALA A 159 6.49 -21.99 15.14
N TYR A 160 5.46 -21.45 15.81
CA TYR A 160 5.60 -20.42 16.84
C TYR A 160 6.39 -20.92 18.06
N ASN A 161 6.10 -22.15 18.48
CA ASN A 161 6.77 -22.79 19.63
C ASN A 161 8.23 -23.17 19.36
N THR A 162 8.66 -23.22 18.11
CA THR A 162 10.07 -23.36 17.73
C THR A 162 10.82 -22.04 17.97
N PRO A 163 11.99 -22.05 18.65
CA PRO A 163 12.83 -20.86 18.82
C PRO A 163 13.16 -20.17 17.49
N GLU A 164 13.13 -18.83 17.43
CA GLU A 164 13.28 -18.08 16.17
C GLU A 164 14.57 -18.42 15.39
N ALA A 165 15.67 -18.68 16.09
CA ALA A 165 16.96 -19.05 15.50
C ALA A 165 16.94 -20.44 14.84
N GLU A 166 16.02 -21.31 15.24
CA GLU A 166 15.89 -22.69 14.76
C GLU A 166 14.79 -22.84 13.71
N ARG A 167 13.96 -21.80 13.49
CA ARG A 167 12.84 -21.85 12.53
C ARG A 167 13.33 -22.01 11.09
N GLU A 168 12.80 -23.02 10.42
CA GLU A 168 13.03 -23.28 9.01
C GLU A 168 12.30 -22.23 8.13
N PRO A 169 12.66 -22.10 6.84
CA PRO A 169 11.95 -21.20 5.92
C PRO A 169 10.44 -21.46 5.84
N ILE A 170 10.03 -22.73 5.95
CA ILE A 170 8.62 -23.12 5.96
C ILE A 170 7.90 -22.62 7.22
N ASP A 171 8.52 -22.71 8.39
CA ASP A 171 7.97 -22.21 9.66
C ASP A 171 7.69 -20.70 9.58
N LYS A 172 8.66 -19.96 9.03
CA LYS A 172 8.54 -18.51 8.84
C LYS A 172 7.41 -18.16 7.88
N GLU A 173 7.24 -18.94 6.82
CA GLU A 173 6.16 -18.73 5.86
C GLU A 173 4.79 -19.08 6.45
N LEU A 174 4.67 -20.18 7.20
CA LEU A 174 3.44 -20.57 7.90
C LEU A 174 2.97 -19.47 8.85
N LEU A 175 3.88 -18.96 9.70
CA LEU A 175 3.61 -17.85 10.60
C LEU A 175 3.20 -16.59 9.83
N ARG A 176 3.90 -16.25 8.75
CA ARG A 176 3.58 -15.07 7.93
C ARG A 176 2.18 -15.15 7.33
N VAL A 177 1.81 -16.30 6.74
CA VAL A 177 0.49 -16.51 6.14
C VAL A 177 -0.60 -16.48 7.21
N TYR A 178 -0.37 -17.15 8.34
CA TYR A 178 -1.29 -17.14 9.48
C TYR A 178 -1.52 -15.72 10.03
N TYR A 179 -0.47 -14.96 10.36
CA TYR A 179 -0.61 -13.62 10.90
C TYR A 179 -1.29 -12.66 9.91
N ASN A 180 -1.01 -12.80 8.61
CA ASN A 180 -1.69 -12.00 7.59
C ASN A 180 -3.19 -12.30 7.50
N LEU A 181 -3.60 -13.57 7.66
CA LEU A 181 -5.01 -13.97 7.66
C LEU A 181 -5.72 -13.52 8.94
N ASP A 182 -5.07 -13.66 10.10
CA ASP A 182 -5.60 -13.16 11.37
C ASP A 182 -5.80 -11.63 11.33
N ASP A 183 -4.77 -10.88 10.94
CA ASP A 183 -4.82 -9.42 10.78
C ASP A 183 -5.92 -9.00 9.79
N PHE A 184 -6.07 -9.71 8.67
CA PHE A 184 -7.13 -9.44 7.70
C PHE A 184 -8.52 -9.71 8.27
N THR A 185 -8.76 -10.85 8.94
CA THR A 185 -10.09 -11.13 9.49
C THR A 185 -10.48 -10.12 10.57
N ARG A 186 -9.53 -9.70 11.41
CA ARG A 186 -9.73 -8.63 12.40
C ARG A 186 -9.99 -7.28 11.72
N LEU A 187 -9.29 -6.98 10.63
CA LEU A 187 -9.51 -5.78 9.81
C LEU A 187 -10.95 -5.71 9.28
N LEU A 188 -11.50 -6.81 8.77
CA LEU A 188 -12.89 -6.88 8.28
C LEU A 188 -13.93 -6.56 9.36
N GLN A 189 -13.60 -6.79 10.64
CA GLN A 189 -14.53 -6.51 11.74
C GLN A 189 -14.54 -5.05 12.19
N THR A 190 -13.59 -4.22 11.74
CA THR A 190 -13.39 -2.85 12.25
C THR A 190 -14.66 -2.02 12.29
N PHE A 191 -15.46 -2.03 11.22
CA PHE A 191 -16.72 -1.27 11.12
C PHE A 191 -17.97 -2.15 11.18
N ARG A 192 -17.84 -3.43 11.57
CA ARG A 192 -18.98 -4.36 11.62
C ARG A 192 -20.09 -3.88 12.57
N PHE A 193 -19.79 -3.01 13.53
CA PHE A 193 -20.80 -2.40 14.41
C PHE A 193 -21.83 -1.54 13.65
N ALA A 194 -21.46 -1.04 12.47
CA ALA A 194 -22.25 -0.16 11.62
C ALA A 194 -22.87 -0.87 10.40
N VAL A 195 -22.62 -2.16 10.24
CA VAL A 195 -23.18 -2.97 9.15
C VAL A 195 -24.39 -3.76 9.67
N PRO A 196 -25.51 -3.84 8.94
CA PRO A 196 -26.65 -4.65 9.36
C PRO A 196 -26.29 -6.13 9.49
N HIS A 197 -26.84 -6.80 10.50
CA HIS A 197 -26.55 -8.21 10.78
C HIS A 197 -27.75 -8.98 11.31
N PRO A 198 -27.94 -10.27 10.95
CA PRO A 198 -29.05 -11.10 11.44
C PRO A 198 -29.17 -11.15 12.97
N ASP A 199 -28.05 -11.13 13.69
CA ASP A 199 -28.01 -11.13 15.17
C ASP A 199 -28.71 -9.91 15.81
N PHE A 200 -28.94 -8.84 15.04
CA PHE A 200 -29.62 -7.62 15.45
C PHE A 200 -30.94 -7.40 14.70
N ALA A 201 -31.43 -8.39 13.96
CA ALA A 201 -32.73 -8.31 13.31
C ALA A 201 -33.83 -8.19 14.38
N VAL A 202 -34.72 -7.21 14.19
CA VAL A 202 -35.90 -7.02 15.04
C VAL A 202 -37.12 -7.33 14.17
N GLY A 203 -37.71 -8.50 14.39
CA GLY A 203 -38.88 -9.00 13.69
C GLY A 203 -40.19 -8.70 14.41
N VAL A 204 -40.18 -8.55 15.74
CA VAL A 204 -41.39 -8.26 16.51
C VAL A 204 -41.69 -6.76 16.49
N GLU A 205 -42.86 -6.39 15.96
CA GLU A 205 -43.29 -5.00 15.78
C GLU A 205 -43.34 -4.22 17.10
N ALA A 206 -43.79 -4.85 18.19
CA ALA A 206 -43.80 -4.24 19.51
C ALA A 206 -42.38 -3.84 19.98
N ASN A 207 -41.39 -4.69 19.72
CA ASN A 207 -39.99 -4.40 20.03
C ASN A 207 -39.41 -3.32 19.11
N ARG A 208 -39.77 -3.30 17.82
CA ARG A 208 -39.38 -2.21 16.90
C ARG A 208 -39.85 -0.86 17.39
N GLN A 209 -41.13 -0.75 17.75
CA GLN A 209 -41.71 0.48 18.27
C GLN A 209 -41.06 0.89 19.59
N LYS A 210 -40.83 -0.07 20.48
CA LYS A 210 -40.15 0.15 21.77
C LYS A 210 -38.72 0.67 21.61
N LEU A 211 -38.01 0.16 20.63
CA LEU A 211 -36.65 0.60 20.29
C LEU A 211 -36.68 1.89 19.44
N GLY A 212 -37.83 2.38 18.98
CA GLY A 212 -37.89 3.54 18.08
C GLY A 212 -37.10 3.32 16.78
N LEU A 213 -37.18 2.10 16.24
CA LEU A 213 -36.66 1.75 14.91
C LEU A 213 -37.74 2.02 13.86
N ASP A 214 -37.34 2.18 12.60
CA ASP A 214 -38.28 2.43 11.50
C ASP A 214 -39.32 1.29 11.36
N PRO A 215 -40.64 1.60 11.41
CA PRO A 215 -41.71 0.63 11.21
C PRO A 215 -41.70 0.00 9.80
N ALA A 216 -41.12 0.65 8.79
CA ALA A 216 -41.18 0.22 7.40
C ALA A 216 -40.31 -1.02 7.05
N GLY A 217 -39.56 -1.57 8.03
CA GLY A 217 -38.71 -2.74 7.81
C GLY A 217 -37.30 -2.36 7.35
N GLY A 218 -36.30 -3.02 7.93
CA GLY A 218 -34.88 -2.79 7.66
C GLY A 218 -34.03 -3.54 8.68
N ASP A 219 -32.86 -4.01 8.27
CA ASP A 219 -31.92 -4.71 9.15
C ASP A 219 -31.25 -3.69 10.08
N ALA A 220 -31.33 -3.91 11.39
CA ALA A 220 -30.69 -3.03 12.36
C ALA A 220 -29.20 -3.37 12.49
N THR A 221 -28.41 -2.36 12.87
CA THR A 221 -26.98 -2.53 13.15
C THR A 221 -26.76 -2.77 14.64
N PHE A 222 -25.57 -3.27 15.03
CA PHE A 222 -25.16 -3.32 16.43
C PHE A 222 -25.33 -1.94 17.09
N LEU A 223 -24.89 -0.87 16.41
CA LEU A 223 -24.90 0.48 16.97
C LEU A 223 -26.33 1.01 17.23
N ASP A 224 -27.29 0.65 16.38
CA ASP A 224 -28.70 1.00 16.57
C ASP A 224 -29.26 0.47 17.88
N ILE A 225 -29.01 -0.81 18.15
CA ILE A 225 -29.48 -1.48 19.36
C ILE A 225 -28.65 -1.03 20.57
N TYR A 226 -27.33 -0.88 20.40
CA TYR A 226 -26.39 -0.55 21.48
C TYR A 226 -26.75 0.76 22.18
N PHE A 227 -27.02 1.84 21.45
CA PHE A 227 -27.39 3.13 22.07
C PHE A 227 -28.76 3.12 22.75
N ARG A 228 -29.59 2.11 22.48
CA ARG A 228 -30.93 1.92 23.06
C ARG A 228 -30.94 0.88 24.18
N ALA A 229 -29.84 0.17 24.39
CA ALA A 229 -29.71 -0.91 25.36
C ALA A 229 -30.07 -0.51 26.79
N ALA A 230 -29.75 0.72 27.19
CA ALA A 230 -30.10 1.23 28.51
C ALA A 230 -31.63 1.27 28.75
N GLY A 231 -32.43 1.49 27.71
CA GLY A 231 -33.88 1.62 27.79
C GLY A 231 -34.61 0.30 28.09
N PHE A 232 -34.04 -0.84 27.68
CA PHE A 232 -34.65 -2.17 27.90
C PHE A 232 -33.91 -3.04 28.92
N ALA A 233 -32.79 -2.60 29.47
CA ALA A 233 -32.03 -3.34 30.47
C ALA A 233 -32.83 -3.81 31.71
N PRO A 234 -33.74 -3.01 32.31
CA PRO A 234 -34.55 -3.47 33.45
C PRO A 234 -35.49 -4.63 33.10
N GLU A 235 -35.93 -4.69 31.85
CA GLU A 235 -36.80 -5.77 31.39
C GLU A 235 -36.02 -7.06 31.14
N ILE A 236 -34.79 -6.97 30.65
CA ILE A 236 -33.88 -8.12 30.55
C ILE A 236 -33.65 -8.74 31.94
N ASP A 237 -33.43 -7.92 32.97
CA ASP A 237 -33.31 -8.40 34.36
C ASP A 237 -34.61 -9.05 34.89
N ARG A 238 -35.78 -8.60 34.42
CA ARG A 238 -37.06 -9.25 34.74
C ARG A 238 -37.23 -10.57 33.99
N ILE A 239 -36.87 -10.61 32.72
CA ILE A 239 -36.96 -11.81 31.86
C ILE A 239 -36.02 -12.90 32.36
N SER A 240 -34.79 -12.55 32.76
CA SER A 240 -33.78 -13.50 33.24
C SER A 240 -34.19 -14.26 34.51
N LYS A 241 -35.18 -13.75 35.26
CA LYS A 241 -35.76 -14.38 36.46
C LYS A 241 -36.93 -15.32 36.17
N LYS A 242 -37.43 -15.35 34.92
CA LYS A 242 -38.50 -16.25 34.46
C LYS A 242 -37.91 -17.53 33.85
N GLU A 243 -38.67 -18.62 33.88
CA GLU A 243 -38.29 -19.83 33.16
C GLU A 243 -38.31 -19.61 31.64
N PRO A 244 -37.25 -19.97 30.89
CA PRO A 244 -37.16 -19.74 29.44
C PRO A 244 -38.32 -20.29 28.61
N ALA A 245 -38.94 -21.39 29.07
CA ALA A 245 -40.10 -22.00 28.40
C ALA A 245 -41.34 -21.07 28.42
N THR A 246 -41.41 -20.13 29.35
CA THR A 246 -42.56 -19.23 29.56
C THR A 246 -42.43 -17.89 28.85
N TRP A 247 -41.30 -17.63 28.19
CA TRP A 247 -41.04 -16.35 27.54
C TRP A 247 -41.96 -16.14 26.34
N THR A 248 -42.52 -14.94 26.23
CA THR A 248 -43.21 -14.49 25.02
C THR A 248 -42.20 -14.27 23.88
N ASP A 249 -42.69 -14.16 22.65
CA ASP A 249 -41.81 -13.91 21.50
C ASP A 249 -41.10 -12.54 21.61
N GLU A 250 -41.77 -11.52 22.18
CA GLU A 250 -41.16 -10.23 22.52
C GLU A 250 -39.98 -10.38 23.48
N GLU A 251 -40.16 -11.16 24.55
CA GLU A 251 -39.13 -11.39 25.58
C GLU A 251 -37.97 -12.22 25.06
N ARG A 252 -38.24 -13.24 24.23
CA ARG A 252 -37.21 -14.05 23.57
C ARG A 252 -36.33 -13.20 22.67
N GLU A 253 -36.94 -12.34 21.84
CA GLU A 253 -36.21 -11.47 20.92
C GLU A 253 -35.38 -10.43 21.69
N LEU A 254 -35.95 -9.75 22.69
CA LEU A 254 -35.20 -8.79 23.52
C LEU A 254 -34.02 -9.45 24.25
N PHE A 255 -34.22 -10.64 24.80
CA PHE A 255 -33.14 -11.39 25.45
C PHE A 255 -32.06 -11.82 24.46
N ALA A 256 -32.44 -12.24 23.25
CA ALA A 256 -31.50 -12.57 22.18
C ALA A 256 -30.68 -11.34 21.77
N LEU A 257 -31.31 -10.18 21.55
CA LEU A 257 -30.62 -8.92 21.25
C LEU A 257 -29.62 -8.53 22.34
N SER A 258 -30.02 -8.63 23.62
CA SER A 258 -29.12 -8.36 24.75
C SER A 258 -27.93 -9.32 24.77
N SER A 259 -28.17 -10.60 24.47
CA SER A 259 -27.12 -11.64 24.41
C SER A 259 -26.15 -11.38 23.25
N SER A 260 -26.67 -11.06 22.06
CA SER A 260 -25.88 -10.70 20.88
C SER A 260 -25.03 -9.46 21.14
N LEU A 261 -25.59 -8.40 21.74
CA LEU A 261 -24.85 -7.20 22.13
C LEU A 261 -23.68 -7.53 23.05
N PHE A 262 -23.93 -8.35 24.08
CA PHE A 262 -22.89 -8.77 25.00
C PHE A 262 -21.81 -9.59 24.28
N GLN A 263 -22.19 -10.62 23.52
CA GLN A 263 -21.23 -11.47 22.80
C GLN A 263 -20.36 -10.65 21.84
N TRP A 264 -20.96 -9.79 21.01
CA TRP A 264 -20.23 -8.96 20.06
C TRP A 264 -19.28 -7.98 20.78
N SER A 265 -19.69 -7.41 21.91
CA SER A 265 -18.83 -6.55 22.73
C SER A 265 -17.61 -7.29 23.31
N GLN A 266 -17.70 -8.62 23.51
CA GLN A 266 -16.59 -9.41 24.04
C GLN A 266 -15.65 -9.93 22.95
N MET A 267 -16.19 -10.25 21.77
CA MET A 267 -15.45 -10.79 20.63
C MET A 267 -14.60 -9.73 19.92
N HIS A 268 -15.08 -8.50 19.84
CA HIS A 268 -14.43 -7.42 19.10
C HIS A 268 -13.70 -6.47 20.04
N ARG A 269 -12.43 -6.75 20.28
CA ARG A 269 -11.49 -5.93 21.07
C ARG A 269 -10.13 -5.87 20.39
N ASP A 270 -9.40 -4.78 20.64
CA ASP A 270 -8.04 -4.55 20.18
C ASP A 270 -7.91 -4.66 18.65
N LEU A 271 -8.86 -4.09 17.90
CA LEU A 271 -8.87 -4.21 16.44
C LEU A 271 -7.85 -3.29 15.75
N PRO A 272 -7.40 -3.63 14.52
CA PRO A 272 -6.20 -3.01 13.91
C PRO A 272 -6.29 -1.52 13.58
N ILE A 273 -7.48 -0.96 13.32
CA ILE A 273 -7.62 0.46 12.97
C ILE A 273 -7.94 1.27 14.24
N THR A 274 -6.90 1.84 14.85
CA THR A 274 -7.04 2.72 16.02
C THR A 274 -7.16 4.19 15.59
N LEU A 275 -8.38 4.73 15.65
CA LEU A 275 -8.73 6.06 15.14
C LEU A 275 -8.94 7.10 16.23
N LEU A 276 -9.29 6.67 17.45
CA LEU A 276 -9.95 7.52 18.43
C LEU A 276 -8.96 7.90 19.55
N PRO A 277 -8.45 9.14 19.57
CA PRO A 277 -7.47 9.59 20.56
C PRO A 277 -8.15 9.85 21.91
N MET A 278 -7.86 9.06 22.93
CA MET A 278 -8.28 9.32 24.30
C MET A 278 -7.16 10.00 25.06
N VAL A 279 -7.35 11.29 25.35
CA VAL A 279 -6.43 12.08 26.17
C VAL A 279 -6.84 11.95 27.64
N GLY A 280 -6.06 11.18 28.41
CA GLY A 280 -6.10 11.16 29.88
C GLY A 280 -5.13 12.16 30.51
N HIS A 281 -5.03 12.16 31.85
CA HIS A 281 -4.16 13.09 32.60
C HIS A 281 -2.67 12.97 32.21
N ASP A 282 -2.14 11.76 32.05
CA ASP A 282 -0.68 11.57 31.80
C ASP A 282 -0.33 10.88 30.46
N GLN A 283 -1.26 10.18 29.81
CA GLN A 283 -0.99 9.48 28.54
C GLN A 283 -2.15 9.63 27.53
N GLU A 284 -1.77 9.72 26.26
CA GLU A 284 -2.69 9.63 25.13
C GLU A 284 -2.74 8.18 24.63
N GLN A 285 -3.92 7.58 24.70
CA GLN A 285 -4.19 6.25 24.15
C GLN A 285 -4.98 6.40 22.85
N TRP A 286 -4.77 5.50 21.89
CA TRP A 286 -5.55 5.46 20.65
C TRP A 286 -6.33 4.17 20.63
N LEU A 287 -7.63 4.28 20.41
CA LEU A 287 -8.56 3.19 20.51
C LEU A 287 -9.21 2.92 19.15
N SER A 288 -9.51 1.66 18.88
CA SER A 288 -10.43 1.32 17.80
C SER A 288 -11.87 1.69 18.21
N PRO A 289 -12.80 1.88 17.24
CA PRO A 289 -14.21 2.09 17.56
C PRO A 289 -14.79 1.00 18.47
N TRP A 290 -14.36 -0.25 18.26
CA TRP A 290 -14.80 -1.39 19.07
C TRP A 290 -14.28 -1.37 20.50
N ASP A 291 -13.10 -0.80 20.77
CA ASP A 291 -12.59 -0.67 22.15
C ASP A 291 -13.46 0.28 22.98
N LEU A 292 -13.96 1.36 22.37
CA LEU A 292 -14.94 2.25 23.03
C LEU A 292 -16.26 1.53 23.31
N LEU A 293 -16.77 0.79 22.32
CA LEU A 293 -18.06 0.08 22.42
C LEU A 293 -18.00 -1.09 23.40
N SER A 294 -16.90 -1.84 23.44
CA SER A 294 -16.72 -3.01 24.30
C SER A 294 -16.50 -2.64 25.77
N MET A 295 -15.68 -1.61 26.03
CA MET A 295 -15.35 -1.19 27.39
C MET A 295 -16.33 -0.13 27.93
N ARG A 296 -17.28 0.35 27.11
CA ARG A 296 -18.12 1.53 27.34
C ARG A 296 -17.34 2.78 27.76
N LEU A 297 -16.07 2.87 27.40
CA LEU A 297 -15.20 3.96 27.82
C LEU A 297 -15.47 5.20 26.97
N GLY A 298 -15.95 6.29 27.57
CA GLY A 298 -16.06 7.57 26.89
C GLY A 298 -16.97 7.58 25.66
N VAL A 299 -17.94 6.65 25.58
CA VAL A 299 -18.91 6.55 24.48
C VAL A 299 -19.65 7.86 24.28
N ASP A 300 -20.08 8.52 25.36
CA ASP A 300 -20.77 9.82 25.31
C ASP A 300 -19.91 10.90 24.65
N ARG A 301 -18.58 10.83 24.81
CA ARG A 301 -17.63 11.77 24.20
C ARG A 301 -17.50 11.55 22.70
N TYR A 302 -17.72 10.32 22.22
CA TYR A 302 -17.50 9.89 20.84
C TYR A 302 -18.78 9.50 20.08
N GLN A 303 -19.95 9.74 20.67
CA GLN A 303 -21.23 9.34 20.11
C GLN A 303 -21.49 9.96 18.74
N VAL A 304 -21.10 11.23 18.54
CA VAL A 304 -21.24 11.93 17.26
C VAL A 304 -20.40 11.26 16.18
N GLU A 305 -19.16 10.89 16.48
CA GLU A 305 -18.27 10.19 15.55
C GLU A 305 -18.76 8.78 15.25
N LEU A 306 -19.23 8.03 16.25
CA LEU A 306 -19.76 6.69 16.05
C LEU A 306 -21.00 6.70 15.14
N ASN A 307 -21.91 7.65 15.33
CA ASN A 307 -23.05 7.85 14.44
C ASN A 307 -22.61 8.27 13.03
N ALA A 308 -21.66 9.21 12.92
CA ALA A 308 -21.13 9.60 11.62
C ALA A 308 -20.39 8.44 10.91
N MET A 309 -19.73 7.55 11.65
CA MET A 309 -19.12 6.34 11.10
C MET A 309 -20.18 5.38 10.57
N LYS A 310 -21.32 5.26 11.24
CA LYS A 310 -22.47 4.52 10.73
C LYS A 310 -23.01 5.15 9.45
N ASP A 311 -23.27 6.46 9.46
CA ASP A 311 -23.75 7.19 8.27
C ASP A 311 -22.78 7.06 7.09
N LEU A 312 -21.47 7.05 7.35
CA LEU A 312 -20.45 6.82 6.35
C LEU A 312 -20.56 5.44 5.71
N VAL A 313 -20.71 4.39 6.53
CA VAL A 313 -20.85 3.00 6.06
C VAL A 313 -22.12 2.85 5.23
N THR A 314 -23.24 3.36 5.72
CA THR A 314 -24.52 3.37 4.99
C THR A 314 -24.38 4.11 3.67
N ALA A 315 -23.82 5.32 3.67
CA ALA A 315 -23.60 6.09 2.44
C ALA A 315 -22.69 5.38 1.44
N TYR A 316 -21.68 4.62 1.91
CA TYR A 316 -20.83 3.81 1.04
C TYR A 316 -21.61 2.68 0.38
N GLN A 317 -22.44 1.96 1.15
CA GLN A 317 -23.26 0.85 0.68
C GLN A 317 -24.37 1.30 -0.28
N ASP A 318 -24.97 2.47 -0.02
CA ASP A 318 -26.00 3.09 -0.86
C ASP A 318 -25.44 3.80 -2.10
N GLY A 319 -24.11 3.96 -2.19
CA GLY A 319 -23.47 4.67 -3.29
C GLY A 319 -23.59 6.20 -3.25
N SER A 320 -23.95 6.77 -2.10
CA SER A 320 -24.15 8.22 -1.94
C SER A 320 -22.84 8.95 -1.69
N GLN A 321 -22.17 9.40 -2.77
CA GLN A 321 -20.90 10.12 -2.69
C GLN A 321 -20.95 11.37 -1.79
N LEU A 322 -22.02 12.16 -1.87
CA LEU A 322 -22.13 13.40 -1.10
C LEU A 322 -22.23 13.10 0.41
N ALA A 323 -23.08 12.14 0.79
CA ALA A 323 -23.24 11.74 2.20
C ALA A 323 -21.95 11.13 2.74
N PHE A 324 -21.28 10.29 1.94
CA PHE A 324 -19.99 9.71 2.27
C PHE A 324 -18.95 10.80 2.56
N ASP A 325 -18.78 11.77 1.65
CA ASP A 325 -17.78 12.83 1.83
C ASP A 325 -18.10 13.75 3.02
N GLN A 326 -19.38 13.97 3.34
CA GLN A 326 -19.81 14.78 4.48
C GLN A 326 -19.49 14.08 5.81
N ALA A 327 -19.88 12.81 5.95
CA ALA A 327 -19.60 12.01 7.13
C ALA A 327 -18.08 11.86 7.34
N ALA A 328 -17.34 11.59 6.26
CA ALA A 328 -15.88 11.43 6.31
C ALA A 328 -15.15 12.68 6.85
N ARG A 329 -15.54 13.86 6.36
CA ARG A 329 -14.96 15.14 6.79
C ARG A 329 -15.36 15.54 8.20
N LEU A 330 -16.57 15.18 8.65
CA LEU A 330 -17.00 15.41 10.02
C LEU A 330 -16.11 14.61 10.99
N ILE A 331 -15.93 13.32 10.70
CA ILE A 331 -15.06 12.44 11.50
C ILE A 331 -13.64 13.00 11.53
N GLU A 332 -13.03 13.26 10.36
CA GLU A 332 -11.65 13.76 10.28
C GLU A 332 -11.43 15.02 11.13
N ARG A 333 -12.31 16.02 10.99
CA ARG A 333 -12.21 17.27 11.76
C ARG A 333 -12.30 17.03 13.26
N SER A 334 -13.18 16.13 13.70
CA SER A 334 -13.35 15.83 15.11
C SER A 334 -12.14 15.07 15.68
N LEU A 335 -11.61 14.09 14.93
CA LEU A 335 -10.42 13.32 15.33
C LEU A 335 -9.20 14.24 15.47
N VAL A 336 -8.93 15.08 14.47
CA VAL A 336 -7.81 16.03 14.50
C VAL A 336 -7.94 17.03 15.65
N ALA A 337 -9.15 17.53 15.91
CA ALA A 337 -9.38 18.47 17.02
C ALA A 337 -9.18 17.85 18.41
N LYS A 338 -9.40 16.54 18.56
CA LYS A 338 -9.29 15.82 19.84
C LYS A 338 -7.89 15.25 20.11
N ALA A 339 -7.05 15.12 19.09
CA ALA A 339 -5.74 14.50 19.20
C ALA A 339 -4.65 15.47 19.68
N LYS A 340 -3.59 14.94 20.33
CA LYS A 340 -2.44 15.77 20.73
C LYS A 340 -1.54 16.10 19.52
N PRO A 341 -1.07 17.36 19.36
CA PRO A 341 -0.18 17.74 18.26
C PRO A 341 1.16 16.97 18.22
N SER A 342 1.62 16.45 19.36
CA SER A 342 2.97 15.87 19.51
C SER A 342 3.23 14.56 18.76
N ARG A 343 2.24 13.99 18.05
CA ARG A 343 2.39 12.75 17.27
C ARG A 343 2.48 12.91 15.74
N GLY A 344 2.73 14.14 15.26
CA GLY A 344 2.93 14.38 13.82
C GLY A 344 1.63 14.51 13.01
N ILE A 345 0.53 14.81 13.68
CA ILE A 345 -0.81 14.99 13.10
C ILE A 345 -0.84 16.12 12.08
N ASP A 346 0.00 17.14 12.29
CA ASP A 346 0.13 18.27 11.37
C ASP A 346 0.68 17.85 9.98
N ASN A 347 1.33 16.69 9.88
CA ASN A 347 1.97 16.20 8.65
C ASN A 347 1.11 15.21 7.85
N LEU A 348 -0.11 14.88 8.27
CA LEU A 348 -0.95 13.85 7.62
C LEU A 348 -1.24 14.15 6.15
N GLN A 349 -1.56 15.41 5.83
CA GLN A 349 -1.78 15.85 4.46
C GLN A 349 -0.49 15.82 3.63
N LEU A 350 0.64 16.16 4.24
CA LEU A 350 1.95 16.11 3.58
C LEU A 350 2.32 14.66 3.21
N GLU A 351 2.07 13.71 4.11
CA GLU A 351 2.30 12.29 3.85
C GLU A 351 1.35 11.71 2.79
N THR A 352 0.07 12.10 2.82
CA THR A 352 -0.89 11.71 1.77
C THR A 352 -0.42 12.20 0.39
N ASN A 353 0.06 13.44 0.31
CA ASN A 353 0.63 13.99 -0.92
C ASN A 353 1.94 13.30 -1.32
N TYR A 354 2.80 12.98 -0.36
CA TYR A 354 4.04 12.24 -0.59
C TYR A 354 3.77 10.90 -1.27
N ASN A 355 2.78 10.15 -0.78
CA ASN A 355 2.35 8.89 -1.35
C ASN A 355 1.74 9.05 -2.75
N ARG A 356 0.91 10.09 -2.94
CA ARG A 356 0.23 10.37 -4.20
C ARG A 356 1.18 10.77 -5.33
N PHE A 357 2.18 11.61 -5.04
CA PHE A 357 3.07 12.12 -6.08
C PHE A 357 4.12 11.12 -6.53
N GLN A 358 4.45 10.10 -5.72
CA GLN A 358 5.43 9.06 -6.04
C GLN A 358 6.74 9.64 -6.58
N LEU A 359 7.29 10.63 -5.88
CA LEU A 359 8.41 11.45 -6.35
C LEU A 359 9.65 10.62 -6.75
N PHE A 360 9.97 9.57 -5.98
CA PHE A 360 11.11 8.70 -6.28
C PHE A 360 10.92 7.88 -7.55
N TYR A 361 9.72 7.35 -7.80
CA TYR A 361 9.44 6.61 -9.03
C TYR A 361 9.58 7.51 -10.27
N ARG A 362 9.12 8.77 -10.18
CA ARG A 362 9.31 9.76 -11.25
C ARG A 362 10.79 10.10 -11.46
N SER A 363 11.55 10.27 -10.38
CA SER A 363 13.01 10.46 -10.44
C SER A 363 13.71 9.27 -11.07
N GLU A 364 13.32 8.04 -10.72
CA GLU A 364 13.88 6.79 -11.26
C GLU A 364 13.73 6.72 -12.78
N ILE A 365 12.53 7.01 -13.31
CA ILE A 365 12.29 7.05 -14.77
C ILE A 365 13.19 8.10 -15.43
N LEU A 366 13.27 9.30 -14.88
CA LEU A 366 14.08 10.38 -15.45
C LEU A 366 15.58 10.05 -15.40
N TYR A 367 16.07 9.44 -14.32
CA TYR A 367 17.44 8.94 -14.24
C TYR A 367 17.71 7.81 -15.24
N GLY A 368 16.75 6.91 -15.45
CA GLY A 368 16.85 5.87 -16.49
C GLY A 368 17.01 6.45 -17.89
N LEU A 369 16.20 7.44 -18.25
CA LEU A 369 16.33 8.16 -19.53
C LEU A 369 17.65 8.93 -19.62
N ALA A 370 18.05 9.61 -18.55
CA ALA A 370 19.32 10.34 -18.47
C ALA A 370 20.53 9.39 -18.61
N PHE A 371 20.43 8.18 -18.07
CA PHE A 371 21.47 7.16 -18.15
C PHE A 371 21.68 6.69 -19.59
N LEU A 372 20.59 6.35 -20.29
CA LEU A 372 20.66 5.97 -21.70
C LEU A 372 21.23 7.10 -22.57
N LEU A 373 20.78 8.34 -22.36
CA LEU A 373 21.31 9.49 -23.09
C LEU A 373 22.78 9.79 -22.77
N SER A 374 23.21 9.59 -21.51
CA SER A 374 24.61 9.74 -21.11
C SER A 374 25.50 8.71 -21.81
N LEU A 375 25.06 7.45 -21.93
CA LEU A 375 25.78 6.42 -22.69
C LEU A 375 25.91 6.82 -24.16
N LEU A 376 24.82 7.24 -24.80
CA LEU A 376 24.83 7.70 -26.19
C LEU A 376 25.72 8.93 -26.38
N ALA A 377 25.71 9.87 -25.44
CA ALA A 377 26.56 11.06 -25.47
C ALA A 377 28.05 10.69 -25.40
N ILE A 378 28.42 9.72 -24.57
CA ILE A 378 29.81 9.23 -24.45
C ILE A 378 30.24 8.50 -25.73
N LEU A 379 29.38 7.64 -26.28
CA LEU A 379 29.70 6.86 -27.48
C LEU A 379 29.79 7.72 -28.75
N SER A 380 28.93 8.72 -28.89
CA SER A 380 28.87 9.59 -30.09
C SER A 380 29.73 10.85 -30.00
N GLY A 381 30.10 11.28 -28.78
CA GLY A 381 30.72 12.58 -28.54
C GLY A 381 29.79 13.78 -28.79
N ASN A 382 28.49 13.55 -29.01
CA ASN A 382 27.56 14.62 -29.38
C ASN A 382 27.21 15.52 -28.18
N ARG A 383 27.57 16.80 -28.27
CA ARG A 383 27.30 17.81 -27.24
C ARG A 383 25.81 17.98 -26.89
N TRP A 384 24.91 17.81 -27.86
CA TRP A 384 23.47 17.97 -27.64
C TRP A 384 22.90 16.82 -26.81
N LEU A 385 23.38 15.60 -27.01
CA LEU A 385 23.02 14.45 -26.18
C LEU A 385 23.52 14.64 -24.74
N ARG A 386 24.72 15.21 -24.56
CA ARG A 386 25.22 15.57 -23.22
C ARG A 386 24.35 16.60 -22.53
N TYR A 387 23.97 17.68 -23.23
CA TYR A 387 23.07 18.70 -22.65
C TYR A 387 21.69 18.13 -22.34
N GLY A 388 21.16 17.25 -23.19
CA GLY A 388 19.90 16.54 -22.93
C GLY A 388 19.99 15.62 -21.70
N ALA A 389 21.07 14.86 -21.58
CA ALA A 389 21.31 14.02 -20.40
C ALA A 389 21.42 14.86 -19.12
N LEU A 390 22.19 15.95 -19.14
CA LEU A 390 22.33 16.86 -18.01
C LEU A 390 20.99 17.50 -17.63
N ALA A 391 20.19 17.95 -18.60
CA ALA A 391 18.87 18.52 -18.36
C ALA A 391 17.95 17.51 -17.66
N LEU A 392 17.99 16.23 -18.06
CA LEU A 392 17.22 15.17 -17.41
C LEU A 392 17.72 14.85 -16.00
N VAL A 393 19.04 14.84 -15.75
CA VAL A 393 19.57 14.69 -14.38
C VAL A 393 19.10 15.82 -13.48
N LEU A 394 19.13 17.07 -13.98
CA LEU A 394 18.62 18.24 -13.25
C LEU A 394 17.11 18.17 -13.02
N ALA A 395 16.35 17.68 -14.00
CA ALA A 395 14.91 17.45 -13.84
C ALA A 395 14.60 16.32 -12.84
N ALA A 396 15.44 15.28 -12.78
CA ALA A 396 15.28 14.13 -11.88
C ALA A 396 15.62 14.44 -10.42
N VAL A 397 16.66 15.26 -10.19
CA VAL A 397 17.13 15.58 -8.83
C VAL A 397 16.16 16.46 -8.07
N LEU A 398 15.31 17.25 -8.76
CA LEU A 398 14.29 18.09 -8.13
C LEU A 398 13.25 17.25 -7.34
N PRO A 399 12.47 16.34 -7.97
CA PRO A 399 11.54 15.48 -7.23
C PRO A 399 12.25 14.57 -6.23
N HIS A 400 13.48 14.13 -6.50
CA HIS A 400 14.27 13.32 -5.57
C HIS A 400 14.56 14.11 -4.28
N THR A 401 15.01 15.36 -4.42
CA THR A 401 15.29 16.26 -3.30
C THR A 401 14.02 16.58 -2.53
N VAL A 402 12.92 16.92 -3.21
CA VAL A 402 11.63 17.18 -2.56
C VAL A 402 11.15 15.95 -1.79
N GLY A 403 11.29 14.75 -2.35
CA GLY A 403 10.91 13.50 -1.68
C GLY A 403 11.72 13.25 -0.40
N ILE A 404 13.03 13.51 -0.42
CA ILE A 404 13.86 13.40 0.79
C ILE A 404 13.45 14.45 1.83
N VAL A 405 13.24 15.70 1.42
CA VAL A 405 12.86 16.79 2.33
C VAL A 405 11.50 16.54 2.97
N TRP A 406 10.49 16.15 2.20
CA TRP A 406 9.17 15.80 2.74
C TRP A 406 9.26 14.66 3.74
N ARG A 407 10.07 13.64 3.44
CA ARG A 407 10.33 12.54 4.36
C ARG A 407 10.98 13.01 5.67
N MET A 408 11.92 13.95 5.61
CA MET A 408 12.53 14.54 6.80
C MET A 408 11.53 15.33 7.64
N ILE A 409 10.62 16.08 7.00
CA ILE A 409 9.57 16.84 7.69
C ILE A 409 8.58 15.88 8.37
N ILE A 410 8.10 14.85 7.65
CA ILE A 410 7.15 13.86 8.18
C ILE A 410 7.74 13.12 9.39
N MET A 411 8.99 12.65 9.28
CA MET A 411 9.63 11.87 10.35
C MET A 411 10.26 12.73 11.45
N GLY A 412 10.40 14.04 11.25
CA GLY A 412 11.10 14.95 12.17
C GLY A 412 12.60 14.66 12.34
N ARG A 413 13.24 14.01 11.36
CA ARG A 413 14.64 13.55 11.45
C ARG A 413 15.31 13.31 10.09
N PRO A 414 16.66 13.21 10.03
CA PRO A 414 17.40 12.92 8.81
C PRO A 414 17.08 11.56 8.17
N PRO A 415 17.37 11.38 6.85
CA PRO A 415 16.89 10.24 6.07
C PRO A 415 17.74 8.95 6.18
N MET A 416 18.04 8.47 7.40
CA MET A 416 18.85 7.25 7.63
C MET A 416 18.26 6.36 8.73
N THR A 417 16.94 6.23 8.71
CA THR A 417 16.22 5.44 9.72
C THR A 417 16.19 3.94 9.40
N ASN A 418 16.29 3.59 8.13
CA ASN A 418 16.32 2.22 7.63
C ASN A 418 17.07 2.12 6.29
N LEU A 419 17.26 0.88 5.81
CA LEU A 419 17.96 0.62 4.54
C LEU A 419 17.29 1.32 3.35
N TYR A 420 15.94 1.37 3.32
CA TYR A 420 15.21 2.10 2.29
C TYR A 420 15.67 3.58 2.21
N SER A 421 15.62 4.32 3.32
CA SER A 421 16.02 5.73 3.33
C SER A 421 17.51 5.94 3.08
N THR A 422 18.36 5.00 3.53
CA THR A 422 19.80 5.04 3.28
C THR A 422 20.10 5.01 1.79
N PHE A 423 19.49 4.10 1.02
CA PHE A 423 19.68 4.05 -0.44
C PHE A 423 19.18 5.32 -1.14
N LEU A 424 18.04 5.88 -0.69
CA LEU A 424 17.54 7.15 -1.24
C LEU A 424 18.54 8.30 -1.06
N PHE A 425 19.16 8.38 0.11
CA PHE A 425 20.12 9.45 0.41
C PHE A 425 21.47 9.23 -0.27
N VAL A 426 22.02 8.00 -0.23
CA VAL A 426 23.25 7.66 -0.95
C VAL A 426 23.11 7.98 -2.44
N SER A 427 21.97 7.64 -3.03
CA SER A 427 21.64 8.00 -4.41
C SER A 427 21.75 9.51 -4.65
N TRP A 428 21.12 10.30 -3.79
CA TRP A 428 21.12 11.76 -3.89
C TRP A 428 22.53 12.36 -3.78
N VAL A 429 23.34 11.90 -2.82
CA VAL A 429 24.74 12.35 -2.68
C VAL A 429 25.56 12.02 -3.93
N CYS A 430 25.42 10.81 -4.48
CA CYS A 430 26.09 10.45 -5.73
C CYS A 430 25.64 11.31 -6.92
N VAL A 431 24.36 11.70 -7.00
CA VAL A 431 23.87 12.62 -8.02
C VAL A 431 24.53 13.99 -7.89
N VAL A 432 24.61 14.54 -6.68
CA VAL A 432 25.28 15.82 -6.41
C VAL A 432 26.77 15.76 -6.79
N LEU A 433 27.47 14.69 -6.39
CA LEU A 433 28.86 14.46 -6.78
C LEU A 433 29.02 14.31 -8.30
N GLY A 434 28.10 13.61 -8.97
CA GLY A 434 28.08 13.48 -10.42
C GLY A 434 27.87 14.82 -11.13
N LEU A 435 26.97 15.68 -10.63
CA LEU A 435 26.79 17.04 -11.15
C LEU A 435 28.07 17.89 -10.96
N LEU A 436 28.77 17.76 -9.83
CA LEU A 436 30.06 18.40 -9.62
C LEU A 436 31.11 17.93 -10.64
N VAL A 437 31.20 16.62 -10.88
CA VAL A 437 32.08 16.05 -11.91
C VAL A 437 31.70 16.54 -13.30
N GLU A 438 30.41 16.65 -13.63
CA GLU A 438 29.96 17.16 -14.92
C GLU A 438 30.37 18.63 -15.10
N TRP A 439 30.25 19.44 -14.05
CA TRP A 439 30.67 20.84 -14.07
C TRP A 439 32.18 20.99 -14.32
N MET A 440 32.99 20.10 -13.77
CA MET A 440 34.46 20.12 -13.91
C MET A 440 34.94 19.53 -15.25
N GLN A 441 34.42 18.37 -15.67
CA GLN A 441 34.93 17.61 -16.82
C GLN A 441 34.20 17.92 -18.12
N LYS A 442 32.91 18.30 -18.06
CA LYS A 442 32.06 18.69 -19.20
C LYS A 442 32.04 17.67 -20.35
N ASN A 443 32.16 16.39 -20.04
CA ASN A 443 32.30 15.29 -21.00
C ASN A 443 31.28 14.16 -20.80
N ALA A 444 30.13 14.43 -20.18
CA ALA A 444 29.06 13.46 -19.86
C ALA A 444 29.40 12.43 -18.78
N LEU A 445 30.65 12.36 -18.28
CA LEU A 445 31.05 11.44 -17.21
C LEU A 445 30.23 11.68 -15.93
N GLY A 446 30.02 12.94 -15.57
CA GLY A 446 29.28 13.30 -14.37
C GLY A 446 27.79 13.00 -14.51
N SER A 447 27.22 13.25 -15.70
CA SER A 447 25.83 12.88 -16.02
C SER A 447 25.63 11.36 -15.99
N LEU A 448 26.59 10.58 -16.51
CA LEU A 448 26.57 9.11 -16.43
C LEU A 448 26.61 8.63 -14.98
N LEU A 449 27.53 9.18 -14.18
CA LEU A 449 27.68 8.83 -12.77
C LEU A 449 26.41 9.14 -11.97
N ALA A 450 25.87 10.35 -12.14
CA ALA A 450 24.65 10.79 -11.46
C ALA A 450 23.45 9.93 -11.85
N SER A 451 23.23 9.71 -13.15
CA SER A 451 22.09 8.93 -13.64
C SER A 451 22.20 7.44 -13.32
N PHE A 452 23.39 6.84 -13.37
CA PHE A 452 23.62 5.46 -12.95
C PHE A 452 23.33 5.27 -11.45
N CYS A 453 23.96 6.06 -10.58
CA CYS A 453 23.70 5.97 -9.14
C CYS A 453 22.25 6.33 -8.80
N GLY A 454 21.70 7.35 -9.45
CA GLY A 454 20.30 7.76 -9.35
C GLY A 454 19.34 6.60 -9.63
N LEU A 455 19.50 5.95 -10.78
CA LEU A 455 18.65 4.83 -11.20
C LEU A 455 18.80 3.63 -10.26
N PHE A 456 20.01 3.08 -10.14
CA PHE A 456 20.19 1.77 -9.51
C PHE A 456 19.95 1.81 -7.99
N MET A 457 20.34 2.89 -7.30
CA MET A 457 20.07 3.01 -5.87
C MET A 457 18.58 3.18 -5.57
N LEU A 458 17.84 3.93 -6.40
CA LEU A 458 16.38 4.01 -6.26
C LEU A 458 15.72 2.64 -6.52
N MET A 459 16.16 1.90 -7.54
CA MET A 459 15.69 0.52 -7.79
C MET A 459 15.97 -0.41 -6.62
N PHE A 460 17.15 -0.32 -5.99
CA PHE A 460 17.47 -1.11 -4.80
C PHE A 460 16.59 -0.72 -3.62
N SER A 461 16.36 0.59 -3.41
CA SER A 461 15.48 1.09 -2.35
C SER A 461 14.07 0.50 -2.48
N ALA A 462 13.51 0.45 -3.70
CA ALA A 462 12.15 -0.06 -3.93
C ALA A 462 11.93 -1.50 -3.42
N ARG A 463 12.99 -2.33 -3.36
CA ARG A 463 12.90 -3.70 -2.81
C ARG A 463 12.65 -3.74 -1.31
N TYR A 464 13.10 -2.72 -0.57
CA TYR A 464 12.94 -2.64 0.88
C TYR A 464 11.58 -2.08 1.30
N VAL A 465 10.81 -1.50 0.39
CA VAL A 465 9.42 -1.08 0.66
C VAL A 465 8.56 -2.29 1.07
N LEU A 466 8.86 -3.47 0.51
CA LEU A 466 8.16 -4.73 0.82
C LEU A 466 8.34 -5.23 2.26
N GLN A 467 9.27 -4.64 3.03
CA GLN A 467 9.56 -5.05 4.40
C GLN A 467 8.70 -4.34 5.46
N GLY A 468 7.79 -3.44 5.05
CA GLY A 468 6.86 -2.76 5.95
C GLY A 468 6.89 -1.24 5.81
N ASP A 469 6.56 -0.53 6.90
CA ASP A 469 6.51 0.93 6.87
C ASP A 469 7.90 1.54 6.72
N SER A 470 8.14 2.14 5.55
CA SER A 470 9.37 2.89 5.32
C SER A 470 9.48 4.08 6.29
N LEU A 471 8.38 4.69 6.74
CA LEU A 471 8.36 5.83 7.65
C LEU A 471 8.25 5.42 9.14
N GLY A 472 8.58 4.16 9.45
CA GLY A 472 8.44 3.58 10.78
C GLY A 472 9.31 4.24 11.87
N VAL A 473 8.95 3.94 13.12
CA VAL A 473 9.68 4.42 14.31
C VAL A 473 11.03 3.70 14.42
N VAL A 474 12.05 4.45 14.81
CA VAL A 474 13.42 3.93 14.95
C VAL A 474 13.63 3.33 16.32
N VAL A 475 14.47 2.29 16.40
CA VAL A 475 14.92 1.66 17.66
C VAL A 475 15.45 2.71 18.63
N ALA A 476 15.13 2.55 19.93
CA ALA A 476 15.41 3.54 20.97
C ALA A 476 16.87 4.04 21.03
N VAL A 477 17.85 3.14 20.85
CA VAL A 477 19.29 3.50 20.79
C VAL A 477 19.62 4.46 19.65
N LEU A 478 18.91 4.37 18.52
CA LEU A 478 19.07 5.26 17.37
C LEU A 478 18.15 6.50 17.45
N ASN A 479 17.38 6.67 18.52
CA ASN A 479 16.40 7.74 18.64
C ASN A 479 17.02 9.11 19.02
N SER A 480 18.35 9.23 18.99
CA SER A 480 19.05 10.52 19.14
C SER A 480 19.20 11.20 17.78
N ASN A 481 18.45 12.29 17.57
CA ASN A 481 18.56 13.12 16.37
C ASN A 481 19.97 13.72 16.20
N PHE A 482 20.70 13.96 17.29
CA PHE A 482 22.06 14.50 17.23
C PHE A 482 23.01 13.53 16.52
N TRP A 483 23.07 12.26 16.96
CA TRP A 483 23.98 11.28 16.37
C TRP A 483 23.53 10.81 14.99
N LEU A 484 22.22 10.71 14.77
CA LEU A 484 21.67 10.40 13.46
C LEU A 484 22.02 11.48 12.43
N SER A 485 21.96 12.76 12.81
CA SER A 485 22.26 13.89 11.90
C SER A 485 23.75 14.15 11.69
N THR A 486 24.61 13.74 12.62
CA THR A 486 26.05 13.99 12.55
C THR A 486 26.81 12.75 12.08
N HIS A 487 26.92 11.73 12.91
CA HIS A 487 27.69 10.52 12.62
C HIS A 487 27.18 9.78 11.38
N VAL A 488 25.89 9.40 11.39
CA VAL A 488 25.33 8.52 10.35
C VAL A 488 25.29 9.21 8.99
N VAL A 489 24.91 10.49 8.94
CA VAL A 489 24.95 11.30 7.71
C VAL A 489 26.38 11.41 7.19
N THR A 490 27.36 11.75 8.05
CA THR A 490 28.76 11.94 7.65
C THR A 490 29.35 10.67 7.04
N VAL A 491 29.20 9.51 7.71
CA VAL A 491 29.74 8.25 7.20
C VAL A 491 29.05 7.83 5.89
N THR A 492 27.75 8.08 5.76
CA THR A 492 26.97 7.76 4.55
C THR A 492 27.41 8.60 3.36
N ILE A 493 27.72 9.89 3.56
CA ILE A 493 28.32 10.75 2.52
C ILE A 493 29.66 10.18 2.06
N GLY A 494 30.48 9.68 3.00
CA GLY A 494 31.74 9.01 2.70
C GLY A 494 31.55 7.77 1.80
N TYR A 495 30.62 6.88 2.17
CA TYR A 495 30.31 5.69 1.38
C TYR A 495 29.78 6.04 -0.02
N ALA A 496 28.94 7.07 -0.15
CA ALA A 496 28.47 7.54 -1.45
C ALA A 496 29.63 8.05 -2.33
N GLY A 497 30.62 8.74 -1.74
CA GLY A 497 31.84 9.17 -2.43
C GLY A 497 32.70 8.00 -2.92
N LEU A 498 32.92 7.00 -2.06
CA LEU A 498 33.68 5.79 -2.43
C LEU A 498 32.98 4.98 -3.52
N MET A 499 31.66 4.85 -3.45
CA MET A 499 30.87 4.19 -4.49
C MET A 499 30.96 4.94 -5.83
N ALA A 500 30.83 6.26 -5.80
CA ALA A 500 30.95 7.11 -6.97
C ALA A 500 32.35 6.99 -7.61
N ALA A 501 33.41 6.96 -6.79
CA ALA A 501 34.76 6.70 -7.23
C ALA A 501 34.93 5.32 -7.87
N GLY A 502 34.34 4.28 -7.27
CA GLY A 502 34.36 2.92 -7.80
C GLY A 502 33.74 2.86 -9.20
N ILE A 503 32.57 3.49 -9.41
CA ILE A 503 31.91 3.53 -10.72
C ILE A 503 32.75 4.30 -11.74
N ALA A 504 33.26 5.48 -11.37
CA ALA A 504 34.17 6.24 -12.24
C ALA A 504 35.46 5.45 -12.57
N GLY A 505 35.95 4.63 -11.64
CA GLY A 505 37.08 3.73 -11.83
C GLY A 505 36.80 2.63 -12.86
N HIS A 506 35.60 2.04 -12.83
CA HIS A 506 35.19 1.09 -13.88
C HIS A 506 35.11 1.77 -15.26
N VAL A 507 34.58 3.00 -15.33
CA VAL A 507 34.58 3.78 -16.57
C VAL A 507 36.01 4.06 -17.05
N TYR A 508 36.93 4.39 -16.13
CA TYR A 508 38.35 4.57 -16.45
C TYR A 508 38.97 3.30 -17.05
N LEU A 509 38.75 2.13 -16.44
CA LEU A 509 39.26 0.85 -16.95
C LEU A 509 38.73 0.57 -18.36
N LEU A 510 37.44 0.78 -18.60
CA LEU A 510 36.85 0.61 -19.93
C LEU A 510 37.43 1.58 -20.97
N GLN A 511 37.70 2.83 -20.57
CA GLN A 511 38.36 3.81 -21.43
C GLN A 511 39.82 3.43 -21.71
N ALA A 512 40.54 2.90 -20.72
CA ALA A 512 41.94 2.50 -20.83
C ALA A 512 42.15 1.33 -21.81
N LEU A 513 41.16 0.45 -21.97
CA LEU A 513 41.20 -0.62 -22.98
C LEU A 513 41.14 -0.09 -24.43
N ARG A 514 40.64 1.13 -24.64
CA ARG A 514 40.38 1.69 -25.98
C ARG A 514 41.25 2.89 -26.33
N HIS A 515 41.81 3.56 -25.33
CA HIS A 515 42.46 4.85 -25.50
C HIS A 515 43.87 4.87 -24.89
N PRO A 516 44.84 5.55 -25.53
CA PRO A 516 46.17 5.70 -24.96
C PRO A 516 46.15 6.57 -23.69
N PRO A 517 47.18 6.47 -22.82
CA PRO A 517 47.29 7.24 -21.57
C PRO A 517 47.20 8.77 -21.71
N GLU A 518 47.46 9.28 -22.91
CA GLU A 518 47.45 10.72 -23.23
C GLU A 518 46.05 11.27 -23.51
N ASN A 519 45.04 10.39 -23.66
CA ASN A 519 43.68 10.80 -23.98
C ASN A 519 43.10 11.74 -22.89
N LYS A 520 42.59 12.89 -23.33
CA LYS A 520 42.03 13.93 -22.46
C LYS A 520 40.88 13.43 -21.57
N ASN A 521 40.00 12.57 -22.12
CA ASN A 521 38.89 12.00 -21.36
C ASN A 521 39.39 11.03 -20.31
N LEU A 522 40.36 10.18 -20.64
CA LEU A 522 40.97 9.22 -19.72
C LEU A 522 41.63 9.94 -18.52
N ARG A 523 42.42 11.00 -18.79
CA ARG A 523 43.00 11.86 -17.75
C ARG A 523 41.94 12.62 -16.94
N GLY A 524 40.82 12.98 -17.57
CA GLY A 524 39.66 13.59 -16.90
C GLY A 524 39.02 12.62 -15.90
N THR A 525 38.75 11.40 -16.33
CA THR A 525 38.19 10.33 -15.48
C THR A 525 39.14 9.99 -14.34
N ALA A 526 40.45 9.88 -14.57
CA ALA A 526 41.44 9.64 -13.52
C ALA A 526 41.41 10.72 -12.42
N ARG A 527 41.34 12.00 -12.81
CA ARG A 527 41.20 13.13 -11.87
C ARG A 527 39.90 13.06 -11.08
N ALA A 528 38.79 12.68 -11.74
CA ALA A 528 37.51 12.51 -11.08
C ALA A 528 37.56 11.38 -10.04
N VAL A 529 38.15 10.22 -10.39
CA VAL A 529 38.34 9.09 -9.48
C VAL A 529 39.15 9.52 -8.25
N TYR A 530 40.30 10.18 -8.45
CA TYR A 530 41.12 10.67 -7.35
C TYR A 530 40.36 11.63 -6.42
N GLY A 531 39.66 12.61 -7.00
CA GLY A 531 38.87 13.58 -6.22
C GLY A 531 37.74 12.93 -5.42
N LEU A 532 37.00 11.99 -6.03
CA LEU A 532 35.92 11.26 -5.39
C LEU A 532 36.45 10.32 -4.29
N LEU A 533 37.59 9.65 -4.50
CA LEU A 533 38.24 8.82 -3.48
C LEU A 533 38.67 9.66 -2.29
N ALA A 534 39.37 10.77 -2.52
CA ALA A 534 39.81 11.66 -1.45
C ALA A 534 38.61 12.19 -0.64
N PHE A 535 37.56 12.64 -1.33
CA PHE A 535 36.31 13.06 -0.71
C PHE A 535 35.69 11.92 0.13
N GLY A 536 35.49 10.75 -0.46
CA GLY A 536 34.86 9.61 0.21
C GLY A 536 35.64 9.14 1.44
N LEU A 537 36.97 9.05 1.35
CA LEU A 537 37.83 8.62 2.45
C LEU A 537 37.83 9.61 3.62
N ILE A 538 37.86 10.92 3.35
CA ILE A 538 37.82 11.94 4.41
C ILE A 538 36.51 11.82 5.21
N PHE A 539 35.36 11.77 4.52
CA PHE A 539 34.06 11.65 5.19
C PHE A 539 33.88 10.29 5.87
N ALA A 540 34.35 9.20 5.27
CA ALA A 540 34.31 7.88 5.90
C ALA A 540 35.16 7.84 7.17
N PHE A 541 36.36 8.42 7.16
CA PHE A 541 37.22 8.52 8.34
C PHE A 541 36.57 9.35 9.44
N LEU A 542 36.10 10.56 9.13
CA LEU A 542 35.42 11.43 10.10
C LEU A 542 34.17 10.76 10.68
N GLY A 543 33.36 10.15 9.82
CA GLY A 543 32.17 9.39 10.23
C GLY A 543 32.54 8.24 11.16
N THR A 544 33.58 7.48 10.85
CA THR A 544 34.10 6.37 11.66
C THR A 544 34.54 6.86 13.05
N MET A 545 35.28 7.97 13.13
CA MET A 545 35.68 8.58 14.41
C MET A 545 34.47 9.03 15.24
N LEU A 546 33.48 9.69 14.61
CA LEU A 546 32.24 10.09 15.28
C LEU A 546 31.43 8.89 15.80
N GLY A 547 31.48 7.76 15.09
CA GLY A 547 30.82 6.52 15.50
C GLY A 547 31.41 5.94 16.77
N GLY A 548 32.74 6.01 16.92
CA GLY A 548 33.42 5.63 18.16
C GLY A 548 32.97 6.48 19.36
N VAL A 549 32.79 7.80 19.18
CA VAL A 549 32.30 8.69 20.24
C VAL A 549 30.84 8.38 20.61
N TRP A 550 29.99 8.13 19.62
CA TRP A 550 28.62 7.70 19.85
C TRP A 550 28.54 6.37 20.62
N ALA A 551 29.40 5.41 20.28
CA ALA A 551 29.49 4.13 20.95
C ALA A 551 29.90 4.29 22.43
N ASP A 552 30.85 5.19 22.70
CA ASP A 552 31.27 5.51 24.07
C ASP A 552 30.13 6.12 24.89
N GLN A 553 29.36 7.05 24.32
CA GLN A 553 28.20 7.64 25.00
C GLN A 553 27.05 6.66 25.23
N SER A 554 26.88 5.69 24.33
CA SER A 554 25.75 4.75 24.38
C SER A 554 26.04 3.53 25.24
N TRP A 555 27.29 3.05 25.23
CA TRP A 555 27.69 1.78 25.85
C TRP A 555 28.87 1.90 26.82
N GLY A 556 29.39 3.11 27.06
CA GLY A 556 30.49 3.36 27.99
C GLY A 556 31.86 2.87 27.51
N ARG A 557 32.01 2.55 26.22
CA ARG A 557 33.29 2.16 25.61
C ARG A 557 33.38 2.53 24.14
N PHE A 558 34.55 3.02 23.75
CA PHE A 558 34.91 3.27 22.36
C PHE A 558 34.87 1.94 21.57
N TRP A 559 34.12 1.88 20.46
CA TRP A 559 33.92 0.68 19.63
C TRP A 559 33.18 -0.49 20.29
N GLY A 560 32.38 -0.26 21.32
CA GLY A 560 31.37 -1.23 21.71
C GLY A 560 30.27 -1.33 20.66
N TRP A 561 29.70 -2.52 20.47
CA TRP A 561 28.37 -2.70 19.88
C TRP A 561 27.74 -3.95 20.48
N ASP A 562 26.42 -4.04 20.45
CA ASP A 562 25.69 -5.27 20.73
C ASP A 562 25.59 -6.06 19.41
N PRO A 563 26.21 -7.25 19.28
CA PRO A 563 26.08 -8.05 18.07
C PRO A 563 24.61 -8.42 17.85
N LYS A 564 24.06 -8.02 16.71
CA LYS A 564 22.70 -8.35 16.27
C LYS A 564 22.65 -9.65 15.50
#